data_AF-A0AAD6WKV5-F1
#
_entry.id   AF-A0AAD6WKV5-F1
#
_cell.length_a   1.000
_cell.length_b   1.000
_cell.length_c   1.000
_cell.angle_alpha   90.00
_cell.angle_beta   90.00
_cell.angle_gamma   90.00
#
_symmetry.space_group_name_H-M   'P 1'
#
loop_
_entity.id
_entity.type
_entity.pdbx_description
1 polymer ?
#
loop_
_entity_poly.entity_id
_entity_poly.type
_entity_poly.pdbx_seq_one_letter_code
_entity_poly.pdbx_strand_id
1 'polypeptide(L)'
;MERIDDSVMRRALFRYYNRTVPQVTMNAQEVDPSLGTTPLVLHADTYNYVLLDGRRITPTSRSTRNTVGSSIIQGRFGNETSAGEVRAVLVHRQPGVPNSEHTALIMVAWMKESDFSPLNEDDGGFIWNKFPELDINTWQYQEYENPMDEASRPLIIPLDEIQCQVSRGTIEHTEPKLWITTTLDRVSRVIKGFPNSSQVIVLHL
;
A
#
# COMPACT_ATOMS: atom_id res chain seq x y z
N MET A 1 -8.58 19.26 7.80
CA MET A 1 -9.18 18.23 8.65
C MET A 1 -10.56 17.85 8.15
N GLU A 2 -10.68 16.65 7.60
CA GLU A 2 -11.91 16.04 7.09
C GLU A 2 -12.46 15.05 8.12
N ARG A 3 -13.78 14.93 8.21
CA ARG A 3 -14.45 13.97 9.09
C ARG A 3 -14.47 12.58 8.45
N ILE A 4 -14.17 11.57 9.24
CA ILE A 4 -14.16 10.16 8.82
C ILE A 4 -15.56 9.59 9.06
N ASP A 5 -16.43 9.75 8.06
CA ASP A 5 -17.79 9.19 8.09
C ASP A 5 -17.86 7.78 7.47
N ASP A 6 -16.84 7.38 6.73
CA ASP A 6 -16.75 6.06 6.11
C ASP A 6 -16.50 4.96 7.17
N SER A 7 -17.41 3.98 7.22
CA SER A 7 -17.36 2.90 8.20
C SER A 7 -16.19 1.93 7.99
N VAL A 8 -15.74 1.76 6.75
CA VAL A 8 -14.59 0.92 6.39
C VAL A 8 -13.31 1.61 6.86
N MET A 9 -13.16 2.91 6.62
CA MET A 9 -11.99 3.68 7.07
C MET A 9 -11.88 3.71 8.59
N ARG A 10 -13.00 3.91 9.32
CA ARG A 10 -13.01 3.84 10.79
C ARG A 10 -12.52 2.48 11.29
N ARG A 11 -13.07 1.40 10.76
CA ARG A 11 -12.67 0.04 11.15
C ARG A 11 -11.21 -0.24 10.82
N ALA A 12 -10.72 0.23 9.68
CA ALA A 12 -9.33 0.08 9.28
C ALA A 12 -8.36 0.83 10.21
N LEU A 13 -8.67 2.06 10.61
CA LEU A 13 -7.85 2.81 11.58
C LEU A 13 -7.81 2.12 12.95
N PHE A 14 -8.93 1.59 13.39
CA PHE A 14 -8.98 0.82 14.63
C PHE A 14 -8.14 -0.45 14.57
N ARG A 15 -8.23 -1.22 13.47
CA ARG A 15 -7.36 -2.37 13.24
C ARG A 15 -5.89 -1.97 13.23
N TYR A 16 -5.55 -0.85 12.58
CA TYR A 16 -4.19 -0.31 12.53
C TYR A 16 -3.64 0.00 13.92
N TYR A 17 -4.35 0.78 14.73
CA TYR A 17 -3.88 1.16 16.07
C TYR A 17 -3.85 0.01 17.07
N ASN A 18 -4.75 -0.97 16.91
CA ASN A 18 -4.85 -2.13 17.79
C ASN A 18 -4.09 -3.36 17.29
N ARG A 19 -3.26 -3.24 16.25
CA ARG A 19 -2.56 -4.37 15.61
C ARG A 19 -1.65 -5.15 16.56
N THR A 20 -0.98 -4.46 17.48
CA THR A 20 -0.04 -5.07 18.44
C THR A 20 -0.60 -5.11 19.84
N VAL A 21 -1.10 -3.98 20.32
CA VAL A 21 -1.70 -3.83 21.64
C VAL A 21 -2.95 -2.96 21.52
N PRO A 22 -4.03 -3.26 22.27
CA PRO A 22 -5.20 -2.39 22.32
C PRO A 22 -4.81 -0.99 22.79
N GLN A 23 -5.01 0.01 21.93
CA GLN A 23 -4.74 1.43 22.18
C GLN A 23 -5.99 2.28 22.00
N VAL A 24 -6.92 1.86 21.14
CA VAL A 24 -8.11 2.63 20.79
C VAL A 24 -9.41 1.84 20.93
N THR A 25 -10.48 2.55 21.30
CA THR A 25 -11.86 2.04 21.32
C THR A 25 -12.67 2.58 20.16
N MET A 26 -13.64 1.80 19.68
CA MET A 26 -14.49 2.19 18.55
C MET A 26 -15.44 3.34 18.90
N ASN A 27 -15.93 3.34 20.14
CA ASN A 27 -16.93 4.27 20.63
C ASN A 27 -16.44 4.92 21.93
N ALA A 28 -16.70 6.21 22.08
CA ALA A 28 -16.39 6.95 23.30
C ALA A 28 -17.20 6.48 24.53
N GLN A 29 -18.25 5.67 24.32
CA GLN A 29 -19.18 5.19 25.35
C GLN A 29 -19.07 3.67 25.58
N GLU A 30 -17.98 3.05 25.15
CA GLU A 30 -17.76 1.63 25.43
C GLU A 30 -17.79 1.40 26.95
N VAL A 31 -18.64 0.48 27.42
CA VAL A 31 -19.08 0.39 28.82
C VAL A 31 -17.96 -0.08 29.77
N ASP A 32 -16.87 -0.63 29.23
CA ASP A 32 -15.69 -1.04 29.98
C ASP A 32 -14.43 -0.96 29.09
N PRO A 33 -13.90 0.25 28.83
CA PRO A 33 -12.73 0.40 28.00
C PRO A 33 -11.52 -0.16 28.75
N SER A 34 -10.71 -0.97 28.06
CA SER A 34 -9.45 -1.46 28.63
C SER A 34 -8.61 -0.29 29.13
N LEU A 35 -8.03 -0.43 30.32
CA LEU A 35 -7.34 0.66 31.00
C LEU A 35 -6.22 1.23 30.11
N GLY A 36 -6.26 2.54 29.85
CA GLY A 36 -5.28 3.23 28.98
C GLY A 36 -5.67 3.33 27.50
N THR A 37 -6.80 2.77 27.07
CA THR A 37 -7.32 2.99 25.71
C THR A 37 -7.99 4.35 25.56
N THR A 38 -7.98 4.90 24.34
CA THR A 38 -8.63 6.18 24.01
C THR A 38 -9.67 6.01 22.90
N PRO A 39 -10.74 6.81 22.86
CA PRO A 39 -11.68 6.76 21.75
C PRO A 39 -10.98 7.09 20.42
N LEU A 40 -11.29 6.34 19.37
CA LEU A 40 -10.79 6.61 18.03
C LEU A 40 -11.22 8.02 17.59
N VAL A 41 -10.24 8.83 17.18
CA VAL A 41 -10.52 10.15 16.59
C VAL A 41 -11.20 9.96 15.23
N LEU A 42 -12.22 10.76 14.96
CA LEU A 42 -13.02 10.66 13.72
C LEU A 42 -12.63 11.72 12.69
N HIS A 43 -11.39 12.18 12.73
CA HIS A 43 -10.91 13.25 11.89
C HIS A 43 -9.49 12.95 11.41
N ALA A 44 -9.24 13.16 10.12
CA ALA A 44 -7.91 13.05 9.53
C ALA A 44 -7.63 14.24 8.61
N ASP A 45 -6.36 14.54 8.41
CA ASP A 45 -5.93 15.42 7.33
C ASP A 45 -5.62 14.56 6.11
N THR A 46 -6.27 14.84 4.98
CA THR A 46 -6.04 14.11 3.72
C THR A 46 -5.16 14.95 2.78
N TYR A 47 -4.36 14.26 1.97
CA TYR A 47 -3.40 14.88 1.07
C TYR A 47 -3.62 14.42 -0.37
N ASN A 48 -3.35 15.32 -1.32
CA ASN A 48 -3.47 15.02 -2.74
C ASN A 48 -2.35 14.11 -3.26
N TYR A 49 -1.23 14.04 -2.55
CA TYR A 49 -0.11 13.17 -2.87
C TYR A 49 0.84 13.03 -1.69
N VAL A 50 1.72 12.03 -1.77
CA VAL A 50 2.93 11.89 -0.95
C VAL A 50 4.16 11.75 -1.84
N LEU A 51 5.34 12.06 -1.32
CA LEU A 51 6.61 11.82 -1.99
C LEU A 51 7.29 10.60 -1.38
N LEU A 52 7.59 9.60 -2.21
CA LEU A 52 8.40 8.44 -1.85
C LEU A 52 9.58 8.39 -2.83
N ASP A 53 10.80 8.46 -2.30
CA ASP A 53 12.05 8.46 -3.10
C ASP A 53 12.07 9.46 -4.27
N GLY A 54 11.53 10.65 -4.01
CA GLY A 54 11.42 11.73 -5.01
C GLY A 54 10.34 11.51 -6.06
N ARG A 55 9.53 10.45 -5.94
CA ARG A 55 8.38 10.19 -6.81
C ARG A 55 7.08 10.54 -6.12
N ARG A 56 6.16 11.10 -6.90
CA ARG A 56 4.84 11.46 -6.43
C ARG A 56 3.90 10.26 -6.50
N ILE A 57 3.39 9.83 -5.36
CA ILE A 57 2.27 8.89 -5.24
C ILE A 57 1.00 9.71 -5.06
N THR A 58 0.06 9.59 -5.99
CA THR A 58 -1.22 10.33 -5.98
C THR A 58 -2.37 9.33 -5.82
N PRO A 59 -3.29 9.51 -4.87
CA PRO A 59 -4.45 8.64 -4.74
C PRO A 59 -5.29 8.57 -6.02
N THR A 60 -5.83 7.39 -6.33
CA THR A 60 -6.71 7.19 -7.51
C THR A 60 -7.90 8.15 -7.50
N SER A 61 -8.48 8.42 -6.31
CA SER A 61 -9.59 9.36 -6.12
C SER A 61 -9.27 10.82 -6.52
N ARG A 62 -7.99 11.17 -6.58
CA ARG A 62 -7.50 12.51 -6.90
C ARG A 62 -6.78 12.57 -8.25
N SER A 63 -6.68 11.45 -8.98
CA SER A 63 -6.02 11.41 -10.29
C SER A 63 -6.92 12.04 -11.35
N THR A 64 -6.54 13.22 -11.84
CA THR A 64 -7.26 13.95 -12.91
C THR A 64 -6.99 13.39 -14.30
N ARG A 65 -5.89 12.65 -14.45
CA ARG A 65 -5.55 11.91 -15.66
C ARG A 65 -5.93 10.46 -15.39
N ASN A 66 -6.64 9.81 -16.30
CA ASN A 66 -6.98 8.38 -16.24
C ASN A 66 -5.75 7.43 -16.20
N THR A 67 -4.57 7.94 -15.86
CA THR A 67 -3.34 7.20 -15.65
C THR A 67 -3.26 6.75 -14.20
N VAL A 68 -3.65 5.51 -13.95
CA VAL A 68 -3.49 4.84 -12.64
C VAL A 68 -2.01 4.66 -12.25
N GLY A 69 -1.07 4.94 -13.17
CA GLY A 69 0.37 4.70 -12.95
C GLY A 69 1.00 5.44 -11.76
N SER A 70 0.43 6.55 -11.27
CA SER A 70 0.94 7.24 -10.07
C SER A 70 0.28 6.80 -8.77
N SER A 71 -0.68 5.87 -8.80
CA SER A 71 -1.43 5.42 -7.64
C SER A 71 -1.16 3.97 -7.26
N ILE A 72 -0.32 3.24 -8.00
CA ILE A 72 -0.04 1.83 -7.70
C ILE A 72 1.31 1.70 -7.00
N ILE A 73 1.30 0.98 -5.90
CA ILE A 73 2.45 0.77 -5.04
C ILE A 73 2.63 -0.72 -4.75
N GLN A 74 3.85 -1.09 -4.36
CA GLN A 74 4.16 -2.39 -3.77
C GLN A 74 4.38 -2.19 -2.27
N GLY A 75 3.62 -2.91 -1.45
CA GLY A 75 3.80 -2.97 0.01
C GLY A 75 4.48 -4.27 0.43
N ARG A 76 5.24 -4.23 1.53
CA ARG A 76 5.93 -5.40 2.09
C ARG A 76 5.21 -5.93 3.33
N PHE A 77 4.92 -7.23 3.34
CA PHE A 77 4.26 -7.94 4.44
C PHE A 77 5.06 -9.18 4.81
N GLY A 78 6.01 -9.02 5.74
CA GLY A 78 6.97 -10.08 6.05
C GLY A 78 7.87 -10.39 4.85
N ASN A 79 7.81 -11.63 4.36
CA ASN A 79 8.55 -12.08 3.18
C ASN A 79 7.76 -11.91 1.87
N GLU A 80 6.50 -11.49 1.95
CA GLU A 80 5.64 -11.31 0.80
C GLU A 80 5.58 -9.84 0.40
N THR A 81 5.31 -9.60 -0.89
CA THR A 81 5.03 -8.29 -1.43
C THR A 81 3.71 -8.33 -2.17
N SER A 82 2.91 -7.27 -2.05
CA SER A 82 1.66 -7.17 -2.79
C SER A 82 1.53 -5.82 -3.49
N ALA A 83 0.87 -5.81 -4.63
CA ALA A 83 0.56 -4.59 -5.36
C ALA A 83 -0.82 -4.07 -4.96
N GLY A 84 -0.95 -2.75 -4.83
CA GLY A 84 -2.21 -2.14 -4.43
C GLY A 84 -2.40 -0.74 -4.99
N GLU A 85 -3.66 -0.34 -5.13
CA GLU A 85 -4.04 1.01 -5.51
C GLU A 85 -4.20 1.90 -4.27
N VAL A 86 -3.48 3.00 -4.23
CA VAL A 86 -3.60 4.04 -3.20
C VAL A 86 -4.93 4.77 -3.38
N ARG A 87 -5.80 4.64 -2.37
CA ARG A 87 -7.14 5.25 -2.32
C ARG A 87 -7.12 6.60 -1.61
N ALA A 88 -6.25 6.76 -0.61
CA ALA A 88 -6.06 8.01 0.12
C ALA A 88 -4.66 8.07 0.74
N VAL A 89 -4.17 9.30 0.92
CA VAL A 89 -3.02 9.63 1.78
C VAL A 89 -3.57 10.49 2.91
N LEU A 90 -3.26 10.13 4.16
CA LEU A 90 -3.77 10.84 5.32
C LEU A 90 -2.80 10.87 6.48
N VAL A 91 -2.94 11.86 7.35
CA VAL A 91 -2.32 11.92 8.68
C VAL A 91 -3.45 11.87 9.69
N HIS A 92 -3.36 10.93 10.64
CA HIS A 92 -4.38 10.73 11.66
C HIS A 92 -3.77 10.84 13.06
N ARG A 93 -4.16 11.89 13.77
CA ARG A 93 -3.68 12.18 15.14
C ARG A 93 -4.52 11.41 16.13
N GLN A 94 -3.93 10.42 16.80
CA GLN A 94 -4.60 9.63 17.83
C GLN A 94 -3.97 9.91 19.20
N PRO A 95 -4.69 10.55 20.12
CA PRO A 95 -4.21 10.79 21.48
C PRO A 95 -3.79 9.48 22.17
N GLY A 96 -2.68 9.54 22.90
CA GLY A 96 -2.13 8.36 23.59
C GLY A 96 -1.38 7.38 22.69
N VAL A 97 -1.37 7.58 21.36
CA VAL A 97 -0.55 6.79 20.42
C VAL A 97 0.68 7.60 20.00
N PRO A 98 1.90 7.17 20.37
CA PRO A 98 3.13 7.88 20.02
C PRO A 98 3.29 8.07 18.51
N ASN A 99 3.77 9.26 18.11
CA ASN A 99 4.10 9.63 16.73
C ASN A 99 2.93 9.58 15.72
N SER A 100 1.69 9.36 16.15
CA SER A 100 0.54 9.27 15.24
C SER A 100 0.35 10.53 14.38
N GLU A 101 0.73 11.69 14.89
CA GLU A 101 0.70 12.99 14.21
C GLU A 101 1.79 13.21 13.17
N HIS A 102 2.84 12.38 13.20
CA HIS A 102 4.00 12.46 12.29
C HIS A 102 4.03 11.31 11.27
N THR A 103 3.18 10.30 11.45
CA THR A 103 3.08 9.17 10.53
C THR A 103 2.09 9.46 9.41
N ALA A 104 2.58 9.49 8.17
CA ALA A 104 1.73 9.44 7.00
C ALA A 104 1.19 8.01 6.83
N LEU A 105 -0.13 7.90 6.74
CA LEU A 105 -0.86 6.67 6.52
C LEU A 105 -1.38 6.63 5.08
N ILE A 106 -1.33 5.44 4.50
CA ILE A 106 -1.75 5.18 3.13
C ILE A 106 -2.87 4.16 3.16
N MET A 107 -4.01 4.54 2.59
CA MET A 107 -5.14 3.63 2.40
C MET A 107 -4.97 2.93 1.05
N VAL A 108 -4.90 1.60 1.05
CA VAL A 108 -4.55 0.80 -0.13
C VAL A 108 -5.59 -0.27 -0.40
N ALA A 109 -6.13 -0.30 -1.61
CA ALA A 109 -6.89 -1.44 -2.10
C ALA A 109 -5.92 -2.44 -2.75
N TRP A 110 -5.60 -3.52 -2.03
CA TRP A 110 -4.70 -4.57 -2.49
C TRP A 110 -5.32 -5.37 -3.63
N MET A 111 -4.55 -5.60 -4.69
CA MET A 111 -4.99 -6.41 -5.81
C MET A 111 -5.08 -7.87 -5.38
N LYS A 112 -6.07 -8.59 -5.89
CA LYS A 112 -6.24 -10.01 -5.58
C LYS A 112 -5.33 -10.85 -6.47
N GLU A 113 -4.50 -11.68 -5.86
CA GLU A 113 -3.58 -12.58 -6.57
C GLU A 113 -4.35 -13.53 -7.50
N SER A 114 -3.77 -13.80 -8.66
CA SER A 114 -4.33 -14.76 -9.61
C SER A 114 -3.54 -16.05 -9.59
N ASP A 115 -4.24 -17.16 -9.38
CA ASP A 115 -3.67 -18.51 -9.56
C ASP A 115 -3.51 -18.87 -11.05
N PHE A 116 -4.01 -18.03 -11.95
CA PHE A 116 -3.98 -18.26 -13.38
C PHE A 116 -2.65 -17.78 -13.99
N SER A 117 -1.84 -18.72 -14.49
CA SER A 117 -0.68 -18.43 -15.33
C SER A 117 -1.10 -18.44 -16.81
N PRO A 118 -0.94 -17.34 -17.55
CA PRO A 118 -1.37 -17.27 -18.95
C PRO A 118 -0.56 -18.12 -19.94
N LEU A 119 0.45 -18.85 -19.45
CA LEU A 119 1.26 -19.80 -20.23
C LEU A 119 1.31 -21.13 -19.47
N ASN A 120 0.86 -22.20 -20.14
CA ASN A 120 0.67 -23.54 -19.61
C ASN A 120 1.96 -24.16 -19.03
N GLU A 121 1.80 -25.11 -18.10
CA GLU A 121 2.88 -25.86 -17.43
C GLU A 121 3.85 -26.56 -18.41
N ASP A 122 3.39 -26.89 -19.61
CA ASP A 122 4.16 -27.62 -20.63
C ASP A 122 5.38 -26.84 -21.18
N ASP A 123 5.41 -25.50 -21.04
CA ASP A 123 6.51 -24.62 -21.50
C ASP A 123 7.46 -24.15 -20.36
N GLY A 124 7.34 -24.75 -19.17
CA GLY A 124 8.22 -24.49 -18.03
C GLY A 124 7.79 -23.31 -17.15
N GLY A 125 6.48 -23.05 -17.05
CA GLY A 125 5.88 -22.06 -16.16
C GLY A 125 5.79 -20.64 -16.72
N PHE A 126 5.35 -19.70 -15.87
CA PHE A 126 5.21 -18.27 -16.18
C PHE A 126 6.50 -17.73 -16.83
N ILE A 127 6.45 -17.33 -18.11
CA ILE A 127 7.65 -16.98 -18.92
C ILE A 127 8.55 -15.94 -18.25
N TRP A 128 7.95 -15.04 -17.47
CA TRP A 128 8.65 -13.98 -16.75
C TRP A 128 9.49 -14.49 -15.58
N ASN A 129 9.27 -15.72 -15.10
CA ASN A 129 10.15 -16.37 -14.13
C ASN A 129 11.58 -16.54 -14.66
N LYS A 130 11.76 -16.52 -16.00
CA LYS A 130 13.08 -16.53 -16.64
C LYS A 130 13.81 -15.17 -16.54
N PHE A 131 13.09 -14.11 -16.17
CA PHE A 131 13.56 -12.73 -16.08
C PHE A 131 13.17 -12.12 -14.72
N PRO A 132 13.71 -12.65 -13.60
CA PRO A 132 13.36 -12.19 -12.25
C PRO A 132 13.67 -10.70 -12.04
N GLU A 133 14.59 -10.12 -12.81
CA GLU A 133 14.90 -8.70 -12.80
C GLU A 133 13.76 -7.78 -13.24
N LEU A 134 12.74 -8.31 -13.90
CA LEU A 134 11.55 -7.56 -14.32
C LEU A 134 10.48 -7.49 -13.22
N ASP A 135 10.58 -8.33 -12.19
CA ASP A 135 9.65 -8.40 -11.04
C ASP A 135 8.18 -8.34 -11.48
N ILE A 136 7.81 -9.31 -12.30
CA ILE A 136 6.49 -9.39 -12.91
C ILE A 136 5.56 -10.22 -12.04
N ASN A 137 4.42 -9.65 -11.69
CA ASN A 137 3.34 -10.33 -10.96
C ASN A 137 2.01 -10.20 -11.72
N THR A 138 1.12 -11.19 -11.56
CA THR A 138 -0.21 -11.22 -12.17
C THR A 138 -1.32 -11.22 -11.13
N TRP A 139 -2.39 -10.51 -11.46
CA TRP A 139 -3.51 -10.29 -10.55
C TRP A 139 -4.84 -10.47 -11.28
N GLN A 140 -5.88 -10.79 -10.53
CA GLN A 140 -7.23 -10.88 -11.04
C GLN A 140 -7.68 -9.49 -11.55
N TYR A 141 -8.23 -9.43 -12.75
CA TYR A 141 -8.58 -8.18 -13.40
C TYR A 141 -9.73 -7.47 -12.66
N GLN A 142 -9.50 -6.22 -12.23
CA GLN A 142 -10.49 -5.41 -11.51
C GLN A 142 -10.95 -5.98 -10.18
N GLU A 143 -10.21 -6.94 -9.62
CA GLU A 143 -10.50 -7.52 -8.32
C GLU A 143 -9.48 -7.08 -7.26
N TYR A 144 -10.01 -6.80 -6.07
CA TYR A 144 -9.25 -6.42 -4.90
C TYR A 144 -9.57 -7.36 -3.75
N GLU A 145 -8.65 -7.48 -2.81
CA GLU A 145 -8.89 -8.17 -1.54
C GLU A 145 -10.05 -7.50 -0.78
N ASN A 146 -10.78 -8.29 0.00
CA ASN A 146 -11.85 -7.76 0.84
C ASN A 146 -11.23 -7.16 2.11
N PRO A 147 -11.24 -5.82 2.30
CA PRO A 147 -10.55 -5.19 3.43
C PRO A 147 -11.14 -5.56 4.79
N MET A 148 -12.32 -6.18 4.82
CA MET A 148 -12.99 -6.60 6.04
C MET A 148 -12.67 -8.02 6.47
N ASP A 149 -12.11 -8.84 5.57
CA ASP A 149 -11.62 -10.18 5.93
C ASP A 149 -10.40 -10.06 6.84
N GLU A 150 -10.23 -11.00 7.76
CA GLU A 150 -9.08 -11.07 8.67
C GLU A 150 -7.83 -11.60 7.96
N ALA A 151 -8.01 -12.43 6.92
CA ALA A 151 -6.92 -12.97 6.12
C ALA A 151 -6.37 -11.96 5.09
N SER A 152 -7.10 -10.88 4.82
CA SER A 152 -6.67 -9.86 3.84
C SER A 152 -5.62 -8.91 4.39
N ARG A 153 -4.85 -8.31 3.49
CA ARG A 153 -3.80 -7.36 3.83
C ARG A 153 -4.40 -6.08 4.45
N PRO A 154 -3.67 -5.41 5.36
CA PRO A 154 -4.17 -4.22 6.03
C PRO A 154 -4.57 -3.13 5.04
N LEU A 155 -5.81 -2.64 5.13
CA LEU A 155 -6.29 -1.53 4.30
C LEU A 155 -5.51 -0.23 4.54
N ILE A 156 -4.96 -0.06 5.74
CA ILE A 156 -4.14 1.10 6.12
C ILE A 156 -2.76 0.60 6.53
N ILE A 157 -1.75 1.14 5.87
CA ILE A 157 -0.35 0.94 6.17
C ILE A 157 0.34 2.28 6.39
N PRO A 158 1.41 2.35 7.19
CA PRO A 158 2.26 3.53 7.23
C PRO A 158 3.07 3.65 5.93
N LEU A 159 3.49 4.88 5.59
CA LEU A 159 4.19 5.17 4.33
C LEU A 159 5.49 4.37 4.15
N ASP A 160 6.19 4.07 5.24
CA ASP A 160 7.44 3.31 5.28
C ASP A 160 7.27 1.81 4.99
N GLU A 161 6.04 1.27 5.04
CA GLU A 161 5.74 -0.08 4.55
C GLU A 161 5.63 -0.15 3.01
N ILE A 162 5.65 1.01 2.32
CA ILE A 162 5.69 1.05 0.86
C ILE A 162 7.13 0.89 0.37
N GLN A 163 7.36 -0.17 -0.40
CA GLN A 163 8.66 -0.45 -1.00
C GLN A 163 8.92 0.42 -2.23
N CYS A 164 7.99 0.45 -3.18
CA CYS A 164 8.17 1.20 -4.41
C CYS A 164 6.84 1.49 -5.14
N GLN A 165 6.92 2.28 -6.21
CA GLN A 165 5.83 2.42 -7.17
C GLN A 165 5.85 1.28 -8.18
N VAL A 166 4.67 0.94 -8.68
CA VAL A 166 4.46 -0.16 -9.62
C VAL A 166 3.78 0.36 -10.88
N SER A 167 4.19 -0.14 -12.03
CA SER A 167 3.44 0.03 -13.27
C SER A 167 2.50 -1.15 -13.46
N ARG A 168 1.30 -0.89 -13.99
CA ARG A 168 0.30 -1.91 -14.29
C ARG A 168 -0.10 -1.86 -15.76
N GLY A 169 -0.09 -3.02 -16.40
CA GLY A 169 -0.75 -3.28 -17.68
C GLY A 169 -1.95 -4.22 -17.51
N THR A 170 -2.67 -4.42 -18.60
CA THR A 170 -3.74 -5.40 -18.72
C THR A 170 -3.34 -6.43 -19.77
N ILE A 171 -3.46 -7.72 -19.45
CA ILE A 171 -3.37 -8.79 -20.44
C ILE A 171 -4.80 -9.03 -20.94
N GLU A 172 -5.11 -8.51 -22.13
CA GLU A 172 -6.46 -8.55 -22.70
C GLU A 172 -6.76 -9.83 -23.49
N HIS A 173 -5.73 -10.60 -23.83
CA HIS A 173 -5.82 -11.77 -24.72
C HIS A 173 -5.94 -13.11 -23.97
N THR A 174 -6.07 -13.08 -22.65
CA THR A 174 -6.30 -14.26 -21.82
C THR A 174 -7.75 -14.30 -21.38
N GLU A 175 -8.27 -15.51 -21.15
CA GLU A 175 -9.58 -15.72 -20.50
C GLU A 175 -9.34 -16.53 -19.23
N PRO A 176 -9.42 -15.91 -18.03
CA PRO A 176 -9.85 -14.54 -17.77
C PRO A 176 -8.79 -13.47 -18.14
N LYS A 177 -9.23 -12.22 -18.30
CA LYS A 177 -8.31 -11.06 -18.35
C LYS A 177 -7.53 -10.96 -17.05
N LEU A 178 -6.31 -10.46 -17.14
CA LEU A 178 -5.43 -10.29 -15.98
C LEU A 178 -4.88 -8.86 -15.91
N TRP A 179 -4.56 -8.42 -14.70
CA TRP A 179 -3.57 -7.35 -14.53
C TRP A 179 -2.18 -7.95 -14.46
N ILE A 180 -1.22 -7.21 -15.02
CA ILE A 180 0.21 -7.51 -14.93
C ILE A 180 0.90 -6.30 -14.34
N THR A 181 1.79 -6.51 -13.37
CA THR A 181 2.53 -5.44 -12.71
C THR A 181 4.03 -5.65 -12.83
N THR A 182 4.78 -4.56 -12.90
CA THR A 182 6.25 -4.54 -12.79
C THR A 182 6.65 -3.44 -11.83
N THR A 183 7.65 -3.69 -10.97
CA THR A 183 8.14 -2.65 -10.07
C THR A 183 8.90 -1.59 -10.84
N LEU A 184 8.73 -0.34 -10.42
CA LEU A 184 9.47 0.78 -10.96
C LEU A 184 10.66 1.14 -10.10
N ASP A 185 11.06 0.27 -9.16
CA ASP A 185 12.21 0.53 -8.31
C ASP A 185 13.44 0.85 -9.18
N ARG A 186 14.27 1.78 -8.72
CA ARG A 186 15.55 1.97 -9.38
C ARG A 186 16.31 0.68 -9.12
N VAL A 187 16.51 -0.13 -10.15
CA VAL A 187 17.54 -1.17 -10.12
C VAL A 187 18.83 -0.43 -9.77
N SER A 188 19.20 -0.46 -8.49
CA SER A 188 20.51 -0.03 -8.04
C SER A 188 21.43 -1.12 -8.56
N ARG A 189 21.79 -1.01 -9.84
CA ARG A 189 22.95 -1.71 -10.36
C ARG A 189 24.10 -1.24 -9.49
N VAL A 190 24.47 -2.05 -8.53
CA VAL A 190 25.79 -1.99 -7.91
C VAL A 190 26.77 -2.32 -9.04
N ILE A 191 27.09 -1.32 -9.85
CA ILE A 191 28.30 -1.35 -10.66
C ILE A 191 29.40 -1.20 -9.63
N LYS A 192 30.00 -2.32 -9.21
CA LYS A 192 31.25 -2.31 -8.46
C LYS A 192 32.31 -1.66 -9.38
N GLY A 193 32.56 -0.36 -9.20
CA GLY A 193 33.57 0.32 -10.01
C GLY A 193 33.64 1.83 -9.79
N PHE A 194 34.55 2.21 -8.89
CA PHE A 194 35.27 3.49 -8.73
C PHE A 194 34.70 4.62 -7.87
N PRO A 195 35.58 5.28 -7.06
CA PRO A 195 35.20 6.26 -6.07
C PRO A 195 35.18 7.67 -6.68
N ASN A 196 34.22 8.50 -6.27
CA ASN A 196 34.48 9.80 -5.64
C ASN A 196 33.21 10.64 -5.53
N SER A 197 32.93 11.03 -4.28
CA SER A 197 32.36 12.31 -3.81
C SER A 197 31.32 13.03 -4.67
N SER A 198 30.10 13.16 -4.14
CA SER A 198 29.56 14.45 -3.65
C SER A 198 28.25 14.24 -2.89
N GLN A 199 28.10 15.01 -1.81
CA GLN A 199 27.04 14.96 -0.81
C GLN A 199 25.67 15.33 -1.38
N VAL A 200 24.64 14.60 -0.96
CA VAL A 200 23.24 15.05 -0.97
C VAL A 200 22.69 14.82 0.43
N ILE A 201 22.03 15.83 0.98
CA ILE A 201 21.34 15.76 2.26
C ILE A 201 20.19 14.77 2.11
N VAL A 202 20.35 13.60 2.72
CA VAL A 202 19.32 12.56 2.86
C VAL A 202 18.55 12.87 4.13
N LEU A 203 17.23 13.09 4.01
CA LEU A 203 16.36 12.93 5.16
C LEU A 203 16.29 11.42 5.41
N HIS A 204 17.12 10.96 6.33
CA HIS A 204 16.90 9.67 6.97
C HIS A 204 15.64 9.80 7.82
N LEU A 205 14.60 9.08 7.43
CA LEU A 205 13.65 8.51 8.40
C LEU A 205 14.35 7.31 9.04
#